data_AF-A0A923MLE9-F1
#
_entry.id   AF-A0A923MLE9-F1
#
_cell.length_a   1.000
_cell.length_b   1.000
_cell.length_c   1.000
_cell.angle_alpha   90.00
_cell.angle_beta   90.00
_cell.angle_gamma   90.00
#
_symmetry.space_group_name_H-M   'P 1'
#
loop_
_entity.id
_entity.type
_entity.pdbx_description
1 polymer ?
#
loop_
_entity_poly.entity_id
_entity_poly.type
_entity_poly.pdbx_seq_one_letter_code
_entity_poly.pdbx_strand_id
1 'polypeptide(L)'
;MTDAEKLKMVKAMTGETDEDTLSTYLSIAGNKVCRRAYPFDPTVTAVPDQYAHIQVEIAVYLLNKRGAEGQTTHSENGIFRSYEDGDVPPTLLRDIVPFAAVMGG
;
A
#
# COMPACT_ATOMS: atom_id res chain seq x y z
N MET A 1 7.96 -14.13 0.16
CA MET A 1 6.90 -14.05 1.18
C MET A 1 5.59 -14.59 0.62
N THR A 2 5.01 -15.61 1.25
CA THR A 2 3.72 -16.18 0.82
C THR A 2 2.55 -15.32 1.28
N ASP A 3 1.39 -15.42 0.63
CA ASP A 3 0.19 -14.63 0.97
C ASP A 3 -0.30 -14.89 2.42
N ALA A 4 -0.17 -16.12 2.90
CA ALA A 4 -0.47 -16.48 4.29
C ALA A 4 0.43 -15.73 5.29
N GLU A 5 1.72 -15.58 4.99
CA GLU A 5 2.64 -14.81 5.83
C GLU A 5 2.28 -13.32 5.81
N LYS A 6 1.92 -12.76 4.64
CA LYS A 6 1.48 -11.35 4.56
C LYS A 6 0.21 -11.12 5.37
N LEU A 7 -0.78 -12.00 5.27
CA LEU A 7 -2.02 -11.94 6.05
C LEU A 7 -1.75 -11.96 7.55
N LYS A 8 -0.87 -12.85 8.00
CA LYS A 8 -0.48 -12.95 9.42
C LYS A 8 0.21 -11.68 9.90
N MET A 9 1.07 -11.06 9.08
CA MET A 9 1.73 -9.79 9.42
C MET A 9 0.74 -8.64 9.52
N VAL A 10 -0.14 -8.46 8.53
CA VAL A 10 -1.15 -7.39 8.55
C VAL A 10 -2.07 -7.56 9.76
N LYS A 11 -2.55 -8.78 10.02
CA LYS A 11 -3.36 -9.13 11.20
C LYS A 11 -2.69 -8.74 12.51
N ALA A 12 -1.40 -9.05 12.66
CA ALA A 12 -0.64 -8.74 13.86
C ALA A 12 -0.43 -7.23 14.07
N MET A 13 -0.34 -6.45 12.99
CA MET A 13 -0.08 -5.01 13.04
C MET A 13 -1.33 -4.16 13.19
N THR A 14 -2.47 -4.57 12.63
CA THR A 14 -3.73 -3.80 12.68
C THR A 14 -4.68 -4.27 13.78
N GLY A 15 -4.53 -5.51 14.25
CA GLY A 15 -5.49 -6.14 15.16
C GLY A 15 -6.82 -6.52 14.48
N GLU A 16 -6.94 -6.33 13.16
CA GLU A 16 -8.13 -6.71 12.40
C GLU A 16 -8.29 -8.23 12.39
N THR A 17 -9.49 -8.71 12.69
CA THR A 17 -9.79 -10.15 12.79
C THR A 17 -10.45 -10.69 11.53
N ASP A 18 -11.03 -9.82 10.71
CA ASP A 18 -11.72 -10.15 9.48
C ASP A 18 -10.74 -10.43 8.33
N GLU A 19 -10.62 -11.70 7.95
CA GLU A 19 -9.66 -12.15 6.92
C GLU A 19 -10.05 -11.66 5.52
N ASP A 20 -11.34 -11.50 5.22
CA ASP A 20 -11.84 -10.93 3.97
C ASP A 20 -11.41 -9.47 3.81
N THR A 21 -11.50 -8.68 4.88
CA THR A 21 -11.00 -7.31 4.93
C THR A 21 -9.49 -7.29 4.74
N LEU A 22 -8.73 -8.09 5.51
CA LEU A 22 -7.27 -8.16 5.40
C LEU A 22 -6.80 -8.51 3.98
N SER A 23 -7.42 -9.53 3.35
CA SER A 23 -7.09 -9.98 1.99
C SER A 23 -7.47 -8.94 0.93
N THR A 24 -8.58 -8.23 1.12
CA THR A 24 -9.00 -7.12 0.25
C THR A 24 -7.95 -6.00 0.24
N TYR A 25 -7.52 -5.55 1.42
CA TYR A 25 -6.52 -4.47 1.53
C TYR A 25 -5.13 -4.90 1.04
N LEU A 26 -4.73 -6.16 1.26
CA LEU A 26 -3.51 -6.71 0.66
C LEU A 26 -3.57 -6.74 -0.87
N SER A 27 -4.73 -7.04 -1.44
CA SER A 27 -4.94 -7.05 -2.90
C SER A 27 -4.86 -5.64 -3.48
N ILE A 28 -5.48 -4.66 -2.81
CA ILE A 28 -5.40 -3.24 -3.19
C ILE A 28 -3.95 -2.73 -3.10
N ALA A 29 -3.26 -3.04 -2.01
CA ALA A 29 -1.86 -2.69 -1.82
C ALA A 29 -0.97 -3.32 -2.90
N GLY A 30 -1.21 -4.59 -3.22
CA GLY A 30 -0.45 -5.30 -4.26
C GLY A 30 -0.64 -4.67 -5.64
N ASN A 31 -1.87 -4.31 -6.00
CA ASN A 31 -2.14 -3.60 -7.25
C ASN A 31 -1.37 -2.27 -7.34
N LYS A 32 -1.32 -1.49 -6.25
CA LYS A 32 -0.58 -0.22 -6.19
C LYS A 32 0.92 -0.43 -6.34
N VAL A 33 1.48 -1.45 -5.68
CA VAL A 33 2.89 -1.82 -5.82
C VAL A 33 3.20 -2.23 -7.26
N CYS A 34 2.39 -3.09 -7.87
CA CYS A 34 2.58 -3.53 -9.25
C CYS A 34 2.47 -2.37 -10.24
N ARG A 35 1.48 -1.47 -10.09
CA ARG A 35 1.36 -0.27 -10.94
C ARG A 35 2.55 0.66 -10.84
N ARG A 36 3.20 0.73 -9.68
CA ARG A 36 4.40 1.54 -9.47
C ARG A 36 5.66 0.86 -9.99
N ALA A 37 5.79 -0.44 -9.78
CA ALA A 37 6.91 -1.25 -10.23
C ALA A 37 6.89 -1.52 -11.75
N TYR A 38 5.70 -1.63 -12.34
CA TYR A 38 5.49 -1.96 -13.76
C TYR A 38 4.56 -0.94 -14.41
N PRO A 39 4.94 0.34 -14.48
CA PRO A 39 4.06 1.41 -14.96
C PRO A 39 3.61 1.24 -16.41
N PHE A 40 4.34 0.43 -17.20
CA PHE A 40 4.07 0.20 -18.62
C PHE A 40 3.65 -1.24 -18.93
N ASP A 41 3.54 -2.12 -17.93
CA ASP A 41 3.13 -3.51 -18.12
C ASP A 41 1.97 -3.86 -17.16
N PRO A 42 0.71 -3.68 -17.60
CA PRO A 42 -0.46 -3.96 -16.78
C PRO A 42 -0.74 -5.46 -16.62
N THR A 43 -0.01 -6.33 -17.31
CA THR A 43 -0.19 -7.79 -17.21
C THR A 43 0.45 -8.36 -15.95
N VAL A 44 1.39 -7.61 -15.34
CA VAL A 44 2.03 -7.99 -14.08
C VAL A 44 1.11 -7.67 -12.91
N THR A 45 0.49 -8.71 -12.37
CA THR A 45 -0.41 -8.63 -11.20
C THR A 45 0.23 -9.14 -9.91
N ALA A 46 1.33 -9.89 -10.01
CA ALA A 46 2.05 -10.44 -8.86
C ALA A 46 3.10 -9.46 -8.34
N VAL A 47 3.09 -9.21 -7.02
CA VAL A 47 4.06 -8.35 -6.35
C VAL A 47 5.42 -9.05 -6.30
N PRO A 48 6.51 -8.42 -6.78
CA PRO A 48 7.87 -8.94 -6.62
C PRO A 48 8.24 -9.14 -5.15
N ASP A 49 9.01 -10.19 -4.85
CA ASP A 49 9.34 -10.56 -3.47
C ASP A 49 10.04 -9.43 -2.70
N GLN A 50 10.90 -8.68 -3.38
CA GLN A 50 11.59 -7.51 -2.83
C GLN A 50 10.65 -6.40 -2.32
N TYR A 51 9.40 -6.37 -2.80
CA TYR A 51 8.39 -5.39 -2.39
C TYR A 51 7.29 -6.01 -1.50
N ALA A 52 7.47 -7.26 -1.04
CA ALA A 52 6.47 -7.94 -0.23
C ALA A 52 6.22 -7.23 1.12
N HIS A 53 7.27 -6.69 1.75
CA HIS A 53 7.13 -5.91 2.98
C HIS A 53 6.43 -4.56 2.74
N ILE A 54 6.77 -3.87 1.65
CA ILE A 54 6.11 -2.63 1.24
C ILE A 54 4.61 -2.86 1.02
N GLN A 55 4.22 -3.99 0.39
CA GLN A 55 2.81 -4.37 0.25
C GLN A 55 2.10 -4.49 1.61
N VAL A 56 2.74 -5.07 2.62
CA VAL A 56 2.19 -5.19 3.98
C VAL A 56 2.05 -3.82 4.63
N GLU A 57 3.08 -2.98 4.58
CA GLU A 57 3.06 -1.64 5.16
C GLU A 57 1.95 -0.76 4.56
N ILE A 58 1.77 -0.83 3.24
CA ILE A 58 0.69 -0.14 2.54
C ILE A 58 -0.68 -0.66 2.99
N ALA A 59 -0.86 -1.98 3.10
CA ALA A 59 -2.13 -2.56 3.56
C ALA A 59 -2.46 -2.15 4.99
N VAL A 60 -1.47 -2.19 5.90
CA VAL A 60 -1.60 -1.75 7.29
C VAL A 60 -1.96 -0.27 7.38
N TYR A 61 -1.30 0.59 6.59
CA TYR A 61 -1.61 2.01 6.54
C TYR A 61 -3.07 2.27 6.14
N LEU A 62 -3.52 1.62 5.06
CA LEU A 62 -4.88 1.77 4.55
C LEU A 62 -5.95 1.28 5.55
N LEU A 63 -5.67 0.17 6.24
CA LEU A 63 -6.54 -0.36 7.30
C LEU A 63 -6.61 0.58 8.51
N ASN A 64 -5.47 1.09 8.98
CA ASN A 64 -5.44 2.02 10.11
C ASN A 64 -6.14 3.34 9.78
N LYS A 65 -6.10 3.79 8.52
CA LYS A 65 -6.85 4.98 8.07
C LYS A 65 -8.36 4.77 8.13
N ARG A 66 -8.85 3.55 7.84
CA ARG A 66 -10.28 3.18 7.93
C ARG A 66 -10.87 3.44 9.32
N GLY A 67 -10.06 3.35 10.37
CA GLY A 67 -10.47 3.66 11.74
C GLY A 67 -10.39 5.15 12.12
N ALA A 68 -9.64 5.95 11.36
CA ALA A 68 -9.32 7.36 11.68
C ALA A 68 -10.13 8.39 10.87
N GLU A 69 -10.91 7.94 9.88
CA GLU A 69 -11.80 8.78 9.05
C GLU A 69 -12.92 9.49 9.84
N GLY A 70 -13.16 9.10 11.10
CA GLY A 70 -14.07 9.77 12.03
C GLY A 70 -13.50 10.98 12.78
N GLN A 71 -12.24 11.38 12.55
CA GLN A 71 -11.62 12.53 13.22
C GLN A 71 -11.20 13.60 12.19
N THR A 72 -12.20 14.24 11.59
CA THR A 72 -11.99 15.40 10.72
C THR A 72 -11.67 16.63 11.56
N THR A 73 -10.43 17.11 11.48
CA THR A 73 -9.96 18.47 11.84
C THR A 73 -9.40 18.64 13.26
N HIS A 74 -8.08 18.68 13.37
CA HIS A 74 -7.39 19.56 14.33
C HIS A 74 -6.72 20.67 13.50
N SER A 75 -7.29 21.87 13.57
CA SER A 75 -6.69 23.09 13.01
C SER A 75 -6.05 23.84 14.16
N GLU A 76 -4.75 23.69 14.33
CA GLU A 76 -3.97 24.66 15.07
C GLU A 76 -2.82 25.13 14.19
N ASN A 77 -2.82 26.45 13.94
CA ASN A 77 -1.63 27.20 13.57
C ASN A 77 -1.16 27.15 12.10
N GLY A 78 -2.08 27.26 11.13
CA GLY A 78 -1.72 27.69 9.77
C GLY A 78 -0.79 26.76 8.98
N ILE A 79 -0.60 25.53 9.44
CA ILE A 79 0.05 24.47 8.70
C ILE A 79 -1.05 23.69 7.97
N PHE A 80 -1.26 24.00 6.71
CA PHE A 80 -2.14 23.21 5.85
C PHE A 80 -1.52 21.82 5.67
N ARG A 81 -1.98 20.84 6.45
CA ARG A 81 -1.87 19.42 6.06
C ARG A 81 -3.07 19.08 5.21
N SER A 82 -3.02 19.49 3.94
CA SER A 82 -3.93 18.94 2.93
C SER A 82 -3.55 17.48 2.76
N TYR A 83 -4.32 16.56 3.33
CA TYR A 83 -4.32 15.16 2.92
C TYR A 83 -5.02 15.11 1.56
N GLU A 84 -4.34 15.60 0.53
CA GLU A 84 -4.80 15.46 -0.83
C GLU A 84 -4.76 13.96 -1.16
N ASP A 85 -5.97 13.44 -1.27
CA ASP A 85 -6.35 12.11 -1.73
C ASP A 85 -6.34 10.98 -0.69
N GLY A 86 -7.31 10.07 -0.85
CA GLY A 86 -7.50 8.88 -0.03
C GLY A 86 -6.33 7.87 -0.13
N ASP A 87 -5.26 8.23 -0.82
CA ASP A 87 -4.28 7.33 -1.41
C ASP A 87 -3.09 7.01 -0.50
N VAL A 88 -2.20 6.14 -0.99
CA VAL A 88 -1.05 5.63 -0.25
C VAL A 88 0.01 6.73 -0.15
N PRO A 89 0.63 6.94 1.03
CA PRO A 89 1.59 8.02 1.21
C PRO A 89 2.78 7.84 0.27
N PRO A 90 3.24 8.93 -0.39
CA PRO A 90 4.29 8.86 -1.40
C PRO A 90 5.63 8.37 -0.81
N THR A 91 5.81 8.44 0.51
CA THR A 91 6.96 7.88 1.22
C THR A 91 7.03 6.36 1.10
N LEU A 92 5.90 5.64 1.22
CA LEU A 92 5.86 4.18 1.06
C LEU A 92 6.06 3.74 -0.39
N LEU A 93 5.74 4.61 -1.35
CA LEU A 93 5.92 4.34 -2.78
C LEU A 93 7.31 4.71 -3.30
N ARG A 94 8.11 5.42 -2.50
CA ARG A 94 9.44 5.92 -2.91
C ARG A 94 10.46 4.81 -3.07
N ASP A 95 10.35 3.76 -2.26
CA ASP A 95 11.28 2.62 -2.28
C ASP A 95 10.98 1.63 -3.42
N ILE A 96 9.86 1.83 -4.13
CA ILE A 96 9.52 1.02 -5.30
C ILE A 96 10.21 1.61 -6.52
N VAL A 97 11.21 0.90 -7.03
CA VAL A 97 11.91 1.24 -8.27
C VAL A 97 11.13 0.69 -9.46
N PRO A 98 10.67 1.55 -10.40
CA PRO A 98 10.03 1.11 -11.62
C PRO A 98 10.97 0.28 -12.49
N PHE A 99 10.47 -0.83 -13.02
CA PHE A 99 11.17 -1.67 -13.96
C PHE A 99 11.35 -0.91 -15.29
N ALA A 100 12.60 -0.74 -15.71
CA ALA A 100 12.95 -0.16 -16.99
C ALA A 100 13.48 -1.25 -17.91
N ALA A 101 12.88 -1.38 -19.10
CA ALA A 101 13.43 -2.19 -20.17
C ALA A 101 14.32 -1.32 -21.07
N VAL A 102 15.44 -1.89 -21.54
CA VAL A 102 16.25 -1.25 -22.58
C VAL A 102 15.47 -1.32 -23.90
N MET A 103 15.18 -0.18 -24.52
CA MET A 103 14.76 -0.17 -25.92
C MET A 103 15.97 -0.57 -26.77
N GLY A 104 16.04 -1.83 -27.17
CA GLY A 104 17.02 -2.31 -28.14
C GLY A 104 16.77 -1.67 -29.50
N GLY A 105 17.84 -1.13 -30.12
CA GLY A 105 17.84 -0.61 -31.48
C GLY A 105 18.08 -1.67 -32.54
#